data_AF-A0A1S2M819-F1
#
_entry.id   AF-A0A1S2M819-F1
#
_cell.length_a   1.000
_cell.length_b   1.000
_cell.length_c   1.000
_cell.angle_alpha   90.00
_cell.angle_beta   90.00
_cell.angle_gamma   90.00
#
_symmetry.space_group_name_H-M   'P 1'
#
loop_
_entity.id
_entity.type
_entity.pdbx_description
1 polymer ?
#
loop_
_entity_poly.entity_id
_entity_poly.type
_entity_poly.pdbx_seq_one_letter_code
_entity_poly.pdbx_strand_id
1 'polypeptide(L)'
;MVTFIYILVFAGLILLLSFLDMLVYKEPFIQSLLALYSFDIGTRRTIVAVPAILGLFICVLTDYRLHKQKKNNKSSPKKVNV
;
A
#
# COMPACT_ATOMS: atom_id res chain seq x y z
N MET A 1 -0.91 10.64 -7.16
CA MET A 1 0.30 9.82 -6.98
C MET A 1 -0.16 8.42 -6.63
N VAL A 2 0.40 7.41 -7.28
CA VAL A 2 -0.07 6.01 -7.14
C VAL A 2 0.19 5.50 -5.71
N THR A 3 1.28 5.97 -5.11
CA THR A 3 1.67 5.76 -3.71
C THR A 3 0.63 6.23 -2.70
N PHE A 4 -0.03 7.37 -2.92
CA PHE A 4 -1.06 7.88 -2.01
C PHE A 4 -2.31 6.99 -1.97
N ILE A 5 -2.77 6.55 -3.16
CA ILE A 5 -3.90 5.63 -3.28
C ILE A 5 -3.56 4.29 -2.64
N TYR A 6 -2.33 3.82 -2.84
CA TYR A 6 -1.84 2.58 -2.21
C TYR A 6 -1.88 2.65 -0.68
N ILE A 7 -1.37 3.73 -0.07
CA ILE A 7 -1.40 3.91 1.39
C ILE A 7 -2.84 3.96 1.91
N LEU A 8 -3.75 4.61 1.18
CA LEU A 8 -5.15 4.73 1.56
C LEU A 8 -5.86 3.37 1.53
N VAL A 9 -5.65 2.59 0.47
CA VAL A 9 -6.18 1.21 0.36
C VAL A 9 -5.56 0.31 1.43
N PHE A 10 -4.27 0.44 1.69
CA PHE A 10 -3.56 -0.34 2.71
C PHE A 10 -4.07 -0.04 4.13
N ALA A 11 -4.29 1.24 4.45
CA ALA A 11 -4.91 1.64 5.72
C ALA A 11 -6.34 1.09 5.86
N GLY A 12 -7.13 1.11 4.77
CA GLY A 12 -8.47 0.52 4.75
C GLY A 12 -8.45 -1.00 4.98
N LEU A 13 -7.50 -1.71 4.37
CA LEU A 13 -7.31 -3.15 4.59
C LEU A 13 -6.94 -3.48 6.04
N ILE A 14 -6.04 -2.69 6.65
CA ILE A 14 -5.68 -2.85 8.07
C ILE A 14 -6.90 -2.67 8.97
N LEU A 15 -7.71 -1.63 8.74
CA LEU A 15 -8.92 -1.39 9.51
C LEU A 15 -9.95 -2.51 9.35
N LEU A 16 -10.17 -2.98 8.12
CA LEU A 16 -11.07 -4.09 7.86
C LEU A 16 -10.61 -5.38 8.54
N LEU A 17 -9.30 -5.66 8.50
CA LEU A 17 -8.70 -6.83 9.11
C LEU A 17 -8.81 -6.77 10.64
N SER A 18 -8.57 -5.59 11.23
CA SER A 18 -8.72 -5.37 12.67
C SER A 18 -10.18 -5.49 13.13
N PHE A 19 -11.13 -5.06 12.29
CA PHE A 19 -12.56 -5.23 12.54
C PHE A 19 -13.01 -6.70 12.45
N LEU A 20 -12.48 -7.45 11.47
CA LEU A 20 -12.69 -8.89 11.36
C LEU A 20 -12.10 -9.65 12.55
N ASP A 21 -10.88 -9.31 12.98
CA ASP A 21 -10.25 -9.91 14.16
C ASP A 21 -11.07 -9.63 15.43
N MET A 22 -11.59 -8.42 15.61
CA MET A 22 -12.52 -8.10 16.70
C MET A 22 -13.78 -8.98 16.65
N LEU A 23 -14.37 -9.17 15.46
CA LEU A 23 -15.60 -9.98 15.31
C LEU A 23 -15.35 -11.48 15.58
N VAL A 24 -14.21 -12.00 15.12
CA VAL A 24 -13.84 -13.42 15.24
C VAL A 24 -13.38 -13.76 16.66
N TYR A 25 -12.52 -12.93 17.24
CA TYR A 25 -11.90 -13.21 18.54
C TYR A 25 -12.64 -12.59 19.74
N LYS A 26 -13.66 -11.74 19.51
CA LYS A 26 -14.42 -11.01 20.54
C LYS A 26 -13.53 -10.18 21.49
N GLU A 27 -12.32 -9.85 21.05
CA GLU A 27 -11.38 -9.00 21.75
C GLU A 27 -11.70 -7.52 21.47
N PRO A 28 -11.34 -6.59 22.37
CA PRO A 28 -11.57 -5.18 22.14
C PRO A 28 -10.72 -4.66 20.96
N PHE A 29 -11.28 -3.73 20.18
CA PHE A 29 -10.70 -3.21 18.93
C PHE A 29 -9.24 -2.76 19.06
N ILE A 30 -8.89 -2.06 20.16
CA ILE A 30 -7.52 -1.59 20.40
C ILE A 30 -6.55 -2.76 20.58
N GLN A 31 -6.99 -3.84 21.21
CA GLN A 31 -6.19 -5.03 21.46
C GLN A 31 -6.00 -5.84 20.17
N SER A 32 -7.03 -5.91 19.30
CA SER A 32 -6.91 -6.45 17.95
C SER A 32 -5.97 -5.61 17.07
N LEU A 33 -5.98 -4.28 17.21
CA LEU A 33 -5.08 -3.38 16.48
C LEU A 33 -3.62 -3.51 16.97
N LEU A 34 -3.42 -3.57 18.29
CA LEU A 34 -2.09 -3.75 18.89
C LEU A 34 -1.54 -5.13 18.58
N ALA A 35 -2.40 -6.15 18.60
CA ALA A 35 -2.04 -7.48 18.16
C ALA A 35 -1.58 -7.43 16.71
N LEU A 36 -2.29 -6.73 15.80
CA LEU A 36 -1.86 -6.57 14.41
C LEU A 36 -0.43 -6.02 14.27
N TYR A 37 -0.03 -5.14 15.18
CA TYR A 37 1.32 -4.54 15.23
C TYR A 37 2.37 -5.46 15.86
N SER A 38 1.97 -6.31 16.82
CA SER A 38 2.82 -7.38 17.35
C SER A 38 3.06 -8.43 16.25
N PHE A 39 4.21 -8.28 15.60
CA PHE A 39 4.76 -9.16 14.58
C PHE A 39 5.17 -10.50 15.22
N ASP A 40 4.18 -11.33 15.55
CA ASP A 40 4.44 -12.73 15.88
C ASP A 40 4.89 -13.47 14.64
N ILE A 41 6.12 -13.99 14.69
CA ILE A 41 6.89 -14.55 13.56
C ILE A 41 6.29 -15.85 12.98
N GLY A 42 5.18 -16.37 13.53
CA GLY A 42 4.56 -17.64 13.12
C GLY A 42 3.20 -17.60 12.41
N THR A 43 2.52 -16.45 12.31
CA THR A 43 1.05 -16.42 12.03
C THR A 43 0.70 -15.75 10.69
N ARG A 44 -0.55 -15.95 10.21
CA ARG A 44 -1.27 -15.30 9.06
C ARG A 44 -0.82 -13.87 8.68
N ARG A 45 -0.25 -13.11 9.61
CA ARG A 45 0.26 -11.74 9.40
C ARG A 45 1.45 -11.64 8.46
N THR A 46 2.33 -12.63 8.37
CA THR A 46 3.43 -12.65 7.39
C THR A 46 2.91 -12.69 5.95
N ILE A 47 1.81 -13.40 5.71
CA ILE A 47 1.14 -13.47 4.39
C ILE A 47 0.59 -12.11 3.96
N VAL A 48 0.25 -11.22 4.90
CA VAL A 48 -0.21 -9.86 4.59
C VAL A 48 0.97 -8.88 4.50
N ALA A 49 1.99 -9.03 5.34
CA ALA A 49 3.16 -8.16 5.37
C ALA A 49 4.02 -8.26 4.10
N VAL A 50 4.27 -9.47 3.60
CA VAL A 50 5.09 -9.69 2.39
C VAL A 50 4.52 -9.00 1.13
N PRO A 51 3.24 -9.20 0.75
CA PRO A 51 2.67 -8.50 -0.38
C PRO A 51 2.49 -7.00 -0.13
N ALA A 52 2.36 -6.56 1.13
CA ALA A 52 2.37 -5.13 1.45
C ALA A 52 3.72 -4.47 1.11
N ILE A 53 4.83 -5.12 1.49
CA ILE A 53 6.17 -4.60 1.18
C ILE A 53 6.42 -4.60 -0.33
N LEU A 54 6.05 -5.69 -1.03
CA LEU A 54 6.16 -5.78 -2.49
C LEU A 54 5.30 -4.73 -3.21
N GLY A 55 4.05 -4.57 -2.79
CA GLY A 55 3.12 -3.59 -3.37
C GLY A 55 3.61 -2.15 -3.17
N LEU A 56 4.20 -1.85 -2.01
CA LEU A 56 4.82 -0.56 -1.73
C LEU A 56 6.00 -0.32 -2.68
N PHE A 57 6.87 -1.31 -2.86
CA PHE A 57 8.00 -1.22 -3.80
C PHE A 57 7.54 -0.93 -5.23
N ILE A 58 6.51 -1.64 -5.71
CA ILE A 58 5.95 -1.46 -7.05
C ILE A 58 5.32 -0.07 -7.19
N CYS A 59 4.61 0.42 -6.17
CA CYS A 59 4.02 1.75 -6.20
C CYS A 59 5.09 2.85 -6.24
N VAL A 60 6.16 2.73 -5.45
CA VAL A 60 7.29 3.66 -5.48
C VAL A 60 7.97 3.64 -6.85
N LEU A 61 8.23 2.47 -7.42
CA LEU A 61 8.82 2.33 -8.75
C LEU A 61 7.92 2.94 -9.83
N THR A 62 6.61 2.75 -9.75
CA THR A 62 5.64 3.29 -10.71
C THR A 62 5.57 4.80 -10.63
N ASP A 63 5.53 5.37 -9.43
CA ASP A 63 5.51 6.83 -9.21
C ASP A 63 6.84 7.46 -9.71
N TYR A 64 7.98 6.80 -9.46
CA TYR A 64 9.29 7.18 -10.02
C TYR A 64 9.33 7.13 -11.56
N ARG A 65 8.82 6.06 -12.17
CA ARG A 65 8.74 5.93 -13.64
C ARG A 65 7.86 7.02 -14.24
N LEU A 66 6.72 7.31 -13.61
CA LEU A 66 5.76 8.32 -14.08
C LEU A 66 6.36 9.74 -14.00
N HIS A 67 7.10 10.05 -12.93
CA HIS A 67 7.84 11.30 -12.80
C HIS A 67 8.95 11.44 -13.87
N LYS A 68 9.67 10.36 -14.17
CA LYS A 68 10.71 10.36 -15.23
C LYS A 68 10.11 10.55 -16.62
N GLN A 69 8.95 9.95 -16.91
CA GLN A 69 8.25 10.14 -18.19
C GLN A 69 7.66 11.55 -18.35
N LYS A 70 7.11 12.16 -17.29
CA LYS A 70 6.67 13.55 -17.32
C LYS A 70 7.79 14.53 -17.66
N LYS A 71 9.03 14.23 -17.24
CA LYS A 71 10.22 15.04 -17.55
C LYS A 71 10.62 14.93 -19.02
N ASN A 72 10.55 13.74 -19.62
CA ASN A 72 10.84 13.52 -21.04
C ASN A 72 9.73 14.01 -21.99
N ASN A 73 8.45 13.96 -21.59
CA ASN A 73 7.35 14.45 -22.44
C ASN A 73 7.24 15.98 -22.50
N LYS A 74 7.89 16.71 -21.59
CA LYS A 74 8.00 18.18 -21.66
C LYS A 74 9.10 18.67 -22.61
N SER A 75 10.03 17.79 -23.01
CA SER A 75 11.19 18.15 -23.86
C SER A 75 11.06 17.75 -25.33
N SER A 76 9.96 17.10 -25.75
CA SER A 76 9.60 17.03 -27.17
C SER A 76 8.62 18.15 -27.46
N PRO A 77 9.07 19.33 -27.95
CA PRO A 77 8.15 20.25 -28.60
C PRO A 77 7.49 19.46 -29.72
N LYS A 78 6.17 19.47 -29.69
CA LYS A 78 5.27 19.00 -30.74
C LYS A 78 5.76 19.58 -32.07
N LYS A 79 6.58 18.84 -32.83
CA LYS A 79 6.77 19.10 -34.25
C LYS A 79 5.46 18.71 -34.92
N VAL A 80 4.51 19.64 -34.92
CA VAL A 80 3.42 19.66 -35.89
C VAL A 80 4.12 19.98 -37.21
N ASN A 81 4.35 18.95 -38.02
CA ASN A 81 4.75 19.15 -39.40
C ASN A 81 3.60 19.83 -40.15
N VAL A 82 4.02 20.78 -40.98
CA VAL A 82 3.27 21.68 -41.86
C VAL A 82 2.31 20.90 -42.75
#